data_AF-A0A9D8S5G7-F1
#
_entry.id   AF-A0A9D8S5G7-F1
#
_cell.length_a   1.000
_cell.length_b   1.000
_cell.length_c   1.000
_cell.angle_alpha   90.00
_cell.angle_beta   90.00
_cell.angle_gamma   90.00
#
_symmetry.space_group_name_H-M   'P 1'
#
loop_
_entity.id
_entity.type
_entity.pdbx_description
1 polymer ?
#
loop_
_entity_poly.entity_id
_entity_poly.type
_entity_poly.pdbx_seq_one_letter_code
_entity_poly.pdbx_strand_id
1 'polypeptide(L)'
;MKRDELGRSMIEMLGVLAIVGILSIGAISGFQKAMFKHRLQKTTEEYNMLFQDTLKYHKELLALRRGLKPGEGGHYRIAELLYNMGIVPAIWQRKGTVLYDRLNNQINPFIRKENNKLNFDIHITANDTSIFVCEAIYRDVFMQFSDNLYYVQTYRYDSDGAGKGAFQYFGNLYCNSTSRKCVRDMTLTDIRKMINRVRLS
;
A
#
# COMPACT_ATOMS: atom_id res chain seq x y z
N MET A 1 35.76 -59.77 10.76
CA MET A 1 34.31 -59.74 10.49
C MET A 1 33.98 -58.32 10.02
N LYS A 2 33.96 -58.08 8.71
CA LYS A 2 33.63 -56.78 8.12
C LYS A 2 32.11 -56.67 8.04
N ARG A 3 31.53 -55.65 8.67
CA ARG A 3 30.12 -55.28 8.46
C ARG A 3 30.09 -54.39 7.22
N ASP A 4 29.47 -54.87 6.15
CA ASP A 4 29.23 -54.07 4.95
C ASP A 4 28.15 -53.03 5.27
N GLU A 5 28.54 -51.77 5.42
CA GLU A 5 27.60 -50.65 5.60
C GLU A 5 26.93 -50.21 4.27
N LEU A 6 27.05 -50.98 3.20
CA LEU A 6 26.58 -50.63 1.85
C LEU A 6 25.15 -51.11 1.54
N GLY A 7 24.35 -51.40 2.57
CA GLY A 7 23.03 -52.04 2.45
C GLY A 7 21.83 -51.17 2.80
N ARG A 8 21.91 -49.82 2.75
CA ARG A 8 20.69 -49.02 2.92
C ARG A 8 19.84 -49.18 1.66
N SER A 9 18.66 -49.75 1.81
CA SER A 9 17.78 -50.07 0.67
C SER A 9 17.51 -48.80 -0.12
N MET A 10 17.66 -48.84 -1.44
CA MET A 10 17.47 -47.69 -2.34
C MET A 10 16.12 -46.98 -2.09
N ILE A 11 15.11 -47.75 -1.68
CA ILE A 11 13.78 -47.24 -1.33
C ILE A 11 13.75 -46.42 -0.04
N GLU A 12 14.60 -46.74 0.94
CA GLU A 12 14.71 -45.99 2.19
C GLU A 12 15.38 -44.62 1.97
N MET A 13 16.37 -44.55 1.06
CA MET A 13 16.95 -43.26 0.68
C MET A 13 15.98 -42.41 -0.16
N LEU A 14 15.21 -43.04 -1.06
CA LEU A 14 14.17 -42.33 -1.82
C LEU A 14 13.06 -41.78 -0.90
N GLY A 15 12.66 -42.53 0.12
CA GLY A 15 11.69 -42.08 1.13
C GLY A 15 12.18 -40.85 1.90
N VAL A 16 13.45 -40.85 2.33
CA VAL A 16 14.05 -39.68 3.02
C VAL A 16 14.14 -38.48 2.08
N LEU A 17 14.55 -38.67 0.82
CA LEU A 17 14.62 -37.60 -0.17
C LEU A 17 13.24 -36.99 -0.47
N ALA A 18 12.19 -37.82 -0.55
CA ALA A 18 10.82 -37.36 -0.76
C ALA A 18 10.34 -36.47 0.41
N ILE A 19 10.61 -36.88 1.66
CA ILE A 19 10.25 -36.10 2.85
C ILE A 19 11.01 -34.76 2.87
N VAL A 20 12.33 -34.78 2.64
CA VAL A 20 13.16 -33.57 2.59
C VAL A 20 12.69 -32.63 1.47
N GLY A 21 12.32 -33.17 0.31
CA GLY A 21 11.77 -32.40 -0.81
C GLY A 21 10.47 -31.66 -0.44
N ILE A 22 9.50 -32.36 0.17
CA ILE A 22 8.23 -31.76 0.58
C ILE A 22 8.45 -30.69 1.68
N LEU A 23 9.26 -31.00 2.69
CA LEU A 23 9.56 -30.04 3.77
C LEU A 23 10.27 -28.79 3.25
N SER A 24 11.15 -28.92 2.26
CA SER A 24 11.86 -27.78 1.67
C SER A 24 10.91 -26.83 0.95
N ILE A 25 9.97 -27.35 0.15
CA ILE A 25 8.98 -26.54 -0.57
C ILE A 25 8.02 -25.84 0.42
N GLY A 26 7.59 -26.57 1.46
CA GLY A 26 6.79 -26.01 2.55
C GLY A 26 7.52 -24.89 3.30
N ALA A 27 8.78 -25.10 3.65
CA ALA A 27 9.60 -24.12 4.37
C ALA A 27 9.86 -22.86 3.53
N ILE A 28 10.18 -23.00 2.24
CA ILE A 28 10.44 -21.86 1.34
C ILE A 28 9.17 -21.01 1.17
N SER A 29 8.03 -21.64 0.88
CA SER A 29 6.76 -20.93 0.71
C SER A 29 6.28 -20.26 2.02
N GLY A 30 6.50 -20.91 3.16
CA GLY A 30 6.26 -20.35 4.48
C GLY A 30 7.13 -19.13 4.78
N PHE A 31 8.44 -19.22 4.49
CA PHE A 31 9.39 -18.13 4.67
C PHE A 31 9.01 -16.91 3.84
N GLN A 32 8.66 -17.10 2.56
CA GLN A 32 8.22 -16.01 1.69
C GLN A 32 6.99 -15.28 2.25
N LYS A 33 5.98 -16.01 2.75
CA LYS A 33 4.79 -15.42 3.36
C LYS A 33 5.12 -14.64 4.63
N ALA A 34 5.97 -15.18 5.50
CA ALA A 34 6.40 -14.51 6.73
C ALA A 34 7.18 -13.22 6.42
N MET A 35 8.10 -13.28 5.46
CA MET A 35 8.87 -12.12 4.99
C MET A 35 7.97 -11.05 4.37
N PHE A 36 6.97 -11.45 3.57
CA PHE A 36 5.98 -10.51 3.05
C PHE A 36 5.20 -9.83 4.18
N LYS A 37 4.70 -10.58 5.17
CA LYS A 37 3.98 -10.00 6.32
C LYS A 37 4.85 -9.00 7.09
N HIS A 38 6.12 -9.32 7.30
CA HIS A 38 7.07 -8.39 7.94
C HIS A 38 7.26 -7.11 7.12
N ARG A 39 7.49 -7.23 5.81
CA ARG A 39 7.63 -6.07 4.92
C ARG A 39 6.35 -5.24 4.86
N LEU A 40 5.19 -5.88 4.87
CA LEU A 40 3.88 -5.22 4.88
C LEU A 40 3.70 -4.38 6.15
N GLN A 41 4.03 -4.94 7.32
CA GLN A 41 4.00 -4.19 8.57
C GLN A 41 4.97 -3.00 8.54
N LYS A 42 6.20 -3.19 8.05
CA LYS A 42 7.15 -2.07 7.90
C LYS A 42 6.64 -1.00 6.94
N THR A 43 5.95 -1.42 5.89
CA THR A 43 5.35 -0.49 4.93
C THR A 43 4.26 0.35 5.60
N THR A 44 3.38 -0.24 6.41
CA THR A 44 2.36 0.56 7.14
C THR A 44 2.97 1.49 8.19
N GLU A 45 4.02 1.06 8.91
CA GLU A 45 4.79 1.93 9.80
C GLU A 45 5.37 3.14 9.04
N GLU A 46 5.94 2.93 7.85
CA GLU A 46 6.49 3.98 6.99
C GLU A 46 5.42 4.96 6.49
N TYR A 47 4.25 4.47 6.07
CA TYR A 47 3.11 5.35 5.72
C TYR A 47 2.64 6.17 6.91
N ASN A 48 2.59 5.59 8.11
CA ASN A 48 2.20 6.31 9.32
C ASN A 48 3.16 7.45 9.65
N MET A 49 4.49 7.23 9.52
CA MET A 49 5.48 8.29 9.68
C MET A 49 5.29 9.39 8.64
N LEU A 50 5.16 9.02 7.35
CA LEU A 50 4.94 9.98 6.27
C LEU A 50 3.73 10.87 6.55
N PHE A 51 2.58 10.30 6.92
CA PHE A 51 1.37 11.07 7.19
C PHE A 51 1.47 11.91 8.46
N GLN A 52 2.07 11.40 9.54
CA GLN A 52 2.30 12.18 10.77
C GLN A 52 3.15 13.43 10.50
N ASP A 53 4.29 13.25 9.83
CA ASP A 53 5.20 14.37 9.54
C ASP A 53 4.59 15.33 8.52
N THR A 54 3.87 14.80 7.53
CA THR A 54 3.11 15.64 6.60
C THR A 54 2.05 16.50 7.33
N LEU A 55 1.33 15.92 8.29
CA LEU A 55 0.32 16.64 9.08
C LEU A 55 0.95 17.75 9.91
N LYS A 56 2.15 17.52 10.45
CA LYS A 56 2.91 18.55 11.19
C LYS A 56 3.17 19.79 10.34
N TYR A 57 3.49 19.64 9.06
CA TYR A 57 3.77 20.74 8.12
C TYR A 57 2.58 21.08 7.20
N HIS A 58 1.37 20.63 7.54
CA HIS A 58 0.23 20.69 6.64
C HIS A 58 -0.08 22.13 6.16
N LYS A 59 -0.02 23.11 7.06
CA LYS A 59 -0.37 24.51 6.75
C LYS A 59 0.65 25.14 5.80
N GLU A 60 1.93 24.89 6.06
CA GLU A 60 3.07 25.38 5.29
C GLU A 60 3.06 24.78 3.88
N LEU A 61 2.89 23.45 3.79
CA LEU A 61 2.77 22.75 2.52
C LEU A 61 1.58 23.29 1.72
N LEU A 62 0.41 23.44 2.34
CA LEU A 62 -0.78 23.93 1.67
C LEU A 62 -0.67 25.39 1.21
N ALA A 63 0.15 26.22 1.89
CA ALA A 63 0.39 27.60 1.51
C ALA A 63 1.10 27.73 0.14
N LEU A 64 1.84 26.71 -0.30
CA LEU A 64 2.48 26.68 -1.62
C LEU A 64 1.49 26.89 -2.77
N ARG A 65 0.22 26.52 -2.56
CA ARG A 65 -0.85 26.77 -3.55
C ARG A 65 -1.02 28.24 -3.92
N ARG A 66 -0.60 29.18 -3.05
CA ARG A 66 -0.70 30.62 -3.33
C ARG A 66 0.14 31.02 -4.53
N GLY A 67 1.29 30.39 -4.72
CA GLY A 67 2.20 30.64 -5.85
C GLY A 67 1.77 30.01 -7.19
N LEU A 68 0.80 29.09 -7.18
CA LEU A 68 0.32 28.44 -8.41
C LEU A 68 -0.55 29.40 -9.24
N LYS A 69 -0.46 29.36 -10.58
CA LYS A 69 -1.27 30.23 -11.43
C LYS A 69 -2.68 29.65 -11.66
N PRO A 70 -3.76 30.47 -11.67
CA PRO A 70 -5.09 30.00 -12.05
C PRO A 70 -5.08 29.44 -13.49
N GLY A 71 -5.71 28.29 -13.71
CA GLY A 71 -5.74 27.63 -15.03
C GLY A 71 -4.56 26.68 -15.30
N GLU A 72 -3.49 26.72 -14.48
CA GLU A 72 -2.55 25.60 -14.34
C GLU A 72 -3.19 24.51 -13.46
N GLY A 73 -4.34 23.96 -13.88
CA GLY A 73 -5.09 22.90 -13.18
C GLY A 73 -4.35 21.55 -13.04
N GLY A 74 -3.02 21.58 -13.20
CA GLY A 74 -2.11 20.48 -13.00
C GLY A 74 -1.84 20.21 -11.52
N HIS A 75 -1.35 19.00 -11.28
CA HIS A 75 -0.87 18.59 -9.96
C HIS A 75 0.46 19.27 -9.69
N TYR A 76 0.53 20.16 -8.71
CA TYR A 76 1.81 20.62 -8.19
C TYR A 76 2.40 19.51 -7.34
N ARG A 77 3.26 18.68 -7.95
CA ARG A 77 3.85 17.50 -7.30
C ARG A 77 4.91 17.95 -6.31
N ILE A 78 4.79 17.48 -5.07
CA ILE A 78 5.66 17.90 -3.96
C ILE A 78 6.60 16.77 -3.48
N ALA A 79 6.74 15.69 -4.23
CA ALA A 79 7.56 14.54 -3.85
C ALA A 79 9.01 14.93 -3.54
N GLU A 80 9.61 15.79 -4.37
CA GLU A 80 10.99 16.27 -4.16
C GLU A 80 11.11 17.15 -2.93
N LEU A 81 10.14 18.03 -2.68
CA LEU A 81 10.10 18.85 -1.48
C LEU A 81 10.03 17.97 -0.21
N LEU A 82 9.08 17.03 -0.16
CA LEU A 82 8.93 16.14 1.00
C LEU A 82 10.20 15.29 1.22
N TYR A 83 10.85 14.85 0.14
CA TYR A 83 12.10 14.10 0.21
C TYR A 83 13.23 14.96 0.79
N ASN A 84 13.41 16.18 0.30
CA ASN A 84 14.46 17.10 0.75
C ASN A 84 14.24 17.60 2.18
N MET A 85 12.98 17.65 2.64
CA MET A 85 12.63 17.96 4.03
C MET A 85 12.86 16.79 5.00
N GLY A 86 13.21 15.59 4.51
CA GLY A 86 13.35 14.40 5.34
C GLY A 86 12.02 13.83 5.86
N ILE A 87 10.88 14.21 5.27
CA ILE A 87 9.55 13.70 5.63
C ILE A 87 9.32 12.29 5.04
N VAL A 88 9.92 12.03 3.87
CA VAL A 88 9.81 10.73 3.22
C VAL A 88 10.68 9.71 3.98
N PRO A 89 10.15 8.52 4.34
CA PRO A 89 10.95 7.48 4.97
C PRO A 89 12.21 7.16 4.18
N ALA A 90 13.37 7.09 4.86
CA ALA A 90 14.68 7.05 4.22
C ALA A 90 14.88 5.89 3.22
N ILE A 91 14.15 4.79 3.38
CA ILE A 91 14.23 3.62 2.50
C ILE A 91 13.39 3.74 1.22
N TRP A 92 12.51 4.73 1.15
CA TRP A 92 11.75 4.99 -0.06
C TRP A 92 12.65 5.61 -1.12
N GLN A 93 12.39 5.25 -2.37
CA GLN A 93 13.13 5.80 -3.51
C GLN A 93 12.33 6.93 -4.13
N ARG A 94 13.00 8.02 -4.51
CA ARG A 94 12.41 9.05 -5.35
C ARG A 94 12.92 8.91 -6.78
N LYS A 95 12.02 8.86 -7.76
CA LYS A 95 12.37 8.96 -9.18
C LYS A 95 11.56 10.10 -9.80
N GLY A 96 12.24 11.22 -10.05
CA GLY A 96 11.59 12.46 -10.48
C GLY A 96 10.56 12.92 -9.45
N THR A 97 9.29 12.99 -9.85
CA THR A 97 8.18 13.45 -9.01
C THR A 97 7.40 12.33 -8.32
N VAL A 98 7.88 11.08 -8.42
CA VAL A 98 7.21 9.89 -7.88
C VAL A 98 8.05 9.30 -6.75
N LEU A 99 7.40 8.91 -5.66
CA LEU A 99 8.01 8.15 -4.57
C LEU A 99 7.66 6.67 -4.73
N TYR A 100 8.57 5.79 -4.33
CA TYR A 100 8.40 4.34 -4.32
C TYR A 100 8.63 3.82 -2.93
N ASP A 101 7.63 3.14 -2.36
CA ASP A 101 7.75 2.53 -1.04
C ASP A 101 8.56 1.22 -1.07
N ARG A 102 8.70 0.58 0.09
CA ARG A 102 9.36 -0.72 0.25
C ARG A 102 8.87 -1.81 -0.70
N LEU A 103 7.58 -1.80 -1.01
CA LEU A 103 6.91 -2.80 -1.84
C LEU A 103 6.79 -2.33 -3.30
N ASN A 104 7.50 -1.25 -3.66
CA ASN A 104 7.52 -0.64 -4.98
C ASN A 104 6.16 -0.07 -5.41
N ASN A 105 5.25 0.23 -4.47
CA ASN A 105 4.05 1.01 -4.76
C ASN A 105 4.44 2.46 -5.04
N GLN A 106 3.70 3.13 -5.92
CA GLN A 106 3.99 4.51 -6.31
C GLN A 106 3.15 5.48 -5.49
N ILE A 107 3.78 6.54 -5.00
CA ILE A 107 3.12 7.58 -4.21
C ILE A 107 3.39 8.92 -4.88
N ASN A 108 2.31 9.60 -5.25
CA ASN A 108 2.32 10.91 -5.90
C ASN A 108 1.67 11.93 -4.97
N PRO A 109 2.45 12.61 -4.11
CA PRO A 109 1.95 13.72 -3.31
C PRO A 109 1.84 14.99 -4.17
N PHE A 110 0.68 15.64 -4.15
CA PHE A 110 0.47 16.89 -4.87
C PHE A 110 -0.56 17.81 -4.23
N ILE A 111 -0.48 19.08 -4.64
CA ILE A 111 -1.42 20.13 -4.27
C ILE A 111 -2.07 20.65 -5.56
N ARG A 112 -3.34 21.06 -5.49
CA ARG A 112 -4.00 21.75 -6.59
C ARG A 112 -4.32 23.18 -6.17
N LYS A 113 -4.40 24.11 -7.12
CA LYS A 113 -4.74 25.51 -6.83
C LYS A 113 -6.15 25.60 -6.23
N GLU A 114 -7.05 24.82 -6.80
CA GLU A 114 -8.50 24.87 -6.61
C GLU A 114 -8.96 24.11 -5.36
N ASN A 115 -8.16 23.16 -4.85
CA ASN A 115 -8.49 22.42 -3.63
C ASN A 115 -7.64 22.89 -2.44
N ASN A 116 -8.29 23.19 -1.30
CA ASN A 116 -7.59 23.50 -0.06
C ASN A 116 -7.18 22.20 0.67
N LYS A 117 -6.55 21.27 -0.06
CA LYS A 117 -6.23 19.92 0.41
C LYS A 117 -4.86 19.48 -0.10
N LEU A 118 -4.16 18.74 0.74
CA LEU A 118 -3.01 17.96 0.32
C LEU A 118 -3.50 16.59 -0.17
N ASN A 119 -3.00 16.14 -1.31
CA ASN A 119 -3.46 14.93 -1.98
C ASN A 119 -2.29 13.94 -2.11
N PHE A 120 -2.59 12.66 -1.95
CA PHE A 120 -1.66 11.55 -2.15
C PHE A 120 -2.34 10.52 -3.04
N ASP A 121 -1.87 10.36 -4.27
CA ASP A 121 -2.28 9.22 -5.09
C ASP A 121 -1.33 8.06 -4.79
N ILE A 122 -1.89 6.94 -4.32
CA ILE A 122 -1.14 5.71 -4.01
C ILE A 122 -1.53 4.65 -5.04
N HIS A 123 -0.58 4.27 -5.89
CA HIS A 123 -0.75 3.18 -6.85
C HIS A 123 -0.10 1.92 -6.29
N ILE A 124 -0.94 0.98 -5.88
CA ILE A 124 -0.48 -0.33 -5.40
C ILE A 124 -0.02 -1.16 -6.59
N THR A 125 1.16 -1.77 -6.49
CA THR A 125 1.68 -2.67 -7.51
C THR A 125 0.78 -3.89 -7.66
N ALA A 126 0.29 -4.15 -8.87
CA ALA A 126 -0.58 -5.29 -9.16
C ALA A 126 0.21 -6.61 -9.09
N ASN A 127 -0.13 -7.45 -8.11
CA ASN A 127 0.39 -8.80 -7.90
C ASN A 127 -0.51 -9.55 -6.90
N ASP A 128 -0.20 -10.82 -6.61
CA ASP A 128 -0.95 -11.70 -5.69
C ASP A 128 -1.05 -11.16 -4.25
N THR A 129 -0.22 -10.18 -3.89
CA THR A 129 -0.18 -9.59 -2.55
C THR A 129 -0.86 -8.22 -2.45
N SER A 130 -1.25 -7.64 -3.58
CA SER A 130 -1.83 -6.29 -3.68
C SER A 130 -3.07 -6.08 -2.79
N ILE A 131 -3.90 -7.12 -2.65
CA ILE A 131 -5.07 -7.08 -1.77
C ILE A 131 -4.69 -6.91 -0.30
N PHE A 132 -3.63 -7.59 0.16
CA PHE A 132 -3.15 -7.48 1.53
C PHE A 132 -2.51 -6.12 1.79
N VAL A 133 -1.82 -5.55 0.79
CA VAL A 133 -1.30 -4.19 0.86
C VAL A 133 -2.43 -3.18 1.03
N CYS A 134 -3.47 -3.26 0.20
CA CYS A 134 -4.61 -2.36 0.27
C CYS A 134 -5.38 -2.51 1.59
N GLU A 135 -5.61 -3.74 2.05
CA GLU A 135 -6.22 -4.03 3.37
C GLU A 135 -5.43 -3.38 4.50
N ALA A 136 -4.11 -3.54 4.51
CA ALA A 136 -3.25 -2.97 5.54
C ALA A 136 -3.21 -1.45 5.49
N ILE A 137 -3.13 -0.82 4.31
CA ILE A 137 -3.17 0.65 4.20
C ILE A 137 -4.50 1.20 4.72
N TYR A 138 -5.63 0.63 4.32
CA TYR A 138 -6.93 1.11 4.80
C TYR A 138 -7.06 0.95 6.31
N ARG A 139 -6.73 -0.24 6.85
CA ARG A 139 -6.92 -0.57 8.25
C ARG A 139 -5.91 0.10 9.18
N ASP A 140 -4.64 0.06 8.82
CA ASP A 140 -3.53 0.41 9.72
C ASP A 140 -3.03 1.84 9.48
N VAL A 141 -3.50 2.51 8.42
CA VAL A 141 -3.12 3.90 8.09
C VAL A 141 -4.37 4.78 8.00
N PHE A 142 -5.25 4.56 7.04
CA PHE A 142 -6.36 5.49 6.79
C PHE A 142 -7.37 5.57 7.95
N MET A 143 -7.68 4.45 8.61
CA MET A 143 -8.52 4.48 9.81
C MET A 143 -7.88 5.28 10.94
N GLN A 144 -6.56 5.15 11.13
CA GLN A 144 -5.82 5.87 12.17
C GLN A 144 -5.89 7.39 11.96
N PHE A 145 -5.82 7.86 10.71
CA PHE A 145 -5.91 9.29 10.38
C PHE A 145 -7.34 9.74 10.03
N SER A 146 -8.36 9.00 10.44
CA SER A 146 -9.76 9.29 10.07
C SER A 146 -10.23 10.69 10.46
N ASP A 147 -9.71 11.28 11.53
CA ASP A 147 -10.01 12.67 11.93
C ASP A 147 -9.35 13.73 11.03
N ASN A 148 -8.21 13.40 10.41
CA ASN A 148 -7.45 14.31 9.54
C ASN A 148 -7.79 14.16 8.06
N LEU A 149 -8.47 13.09 7.67
CA LEU A 149 -8.84 12.82 6.29
C LEU A 149 -10.07 13.63 5.87
N TYR A 150 -10.02 14.22 4.67
CA TYR A 150 -11.23 14.71 4.02
C TYR A 150 -12.02 13.55 3.38
N TYR A 151 -11.39 12.83 2.45
CA TYR A 151 -11.87 11.53 1.96
C TYR A 151 -10.68 10.68 1.49
N VAL A 152 -10.93 9.39 1.35
CA VAL A 152 -10.12 8.43 0.60
C VAL A 152 -10.97 7.91 -0.56
N GLN A 153 -10.39 7.86 -1.75
CA GLN A 153 -11.08 7.41 -2.95
C GLN A 153 -10.26 6.32 -3.63
N THR A 154 -10.86 5.14 -3.81
CA THR A 154 -10.26 4.04 -4.58
C THR A 154 -10.89 4.02 -5.97
N TYR A 155 -10.03 4.16 -6.99
CA TYR A 155 -10.42 4.00 -8.39
C TYR A 155 -10.22 2.57 -8.84
N ARG A 156 -11.14 2.07 -9.67
CA ARG A 156 -10.96 0.83 -10.41
C ARG A 156 -10.77 1.10 -11.88
N TYR A 157 -9.77 0.47 -12.45
CA TYR A 157 -9.57 0.38 -13.89
C TYR A 157 -9.88 -1.06 -14.32
N ASP A 158 -10.68 -1.23 -15.37
CA ASP A 158 -10.81 -2.51 -16.07
C ASP A 158 -9.51 -2.84 -16.83
N SER A 159 -9.38 -4.05 -17.38
CA SER A 159 -8.31 -4.43 -18.31
C SER A 159 -8.20 -3.49 -19.51
N ASP A 160 -9.31 -2.84 -19.88
CA ASP A 160 -9.40 -1.90 -21.00
C ASP A 160 -9.16 -0.43 -20.57
N GLY A 161 -8.77 -0.18 -19.33
CA GLY A 161 -8.51 1.16 -18.79
C GLY A 161 -9.75 2.03 -18.54
N ALA A 162 -10.95 1.53 -18.86
CA ALA A 162 -12.21 2.21 -18.57
C ALA A 162 -12.53 2.16 -17.06
N GLY A 163 -12.74 3.32 -16.43
CA GLY A 163 -13.00 3.43 -14.99
C GLY A 163 -14.40 2.92 -14.61
N LYS A 164 -14.51 1.85 -13.82
CA LYS A 164 -15.82 1.29 -13.37
C LYS A 164 -16.42 1.98 -12.14
N GLY A 165 -16.02 3.22 -11.88
CA GLY A 165 -16.45 4.01 -10.74
C GLY A 165 -15.41 4.07 -9.61
N ALA A 166 -15.71 4.90 -8.63
CA ALA A 166 -14.82 5.18 -7.51
C ALA A 166 -15.54 4.92 -6.19
N PHE A 167 -14.87 4.24 -5.27
CA PHE A 167 -15.36 4.04 -3.91
C PHE A 167 -14.80 5.13 -3.03
N GLN A 168 -15.68 5.92 -2.43
CA GLN A 168 -15.28 7.07 -1.62
C GLN A 168 -15.77 6.92 -0.19
N TYR A 169 -14.83 7.10 0.74
CA TYR A 169 -15.08 7.10 2.18
C TYR A 169 -14.51 8.39 2.77
N PHE A 170 -15.18 8.92 3.79
CA PHE A 170 -14.88 10.23 4.35
C PHE A 170 -14.29 10.11 5.75
N GLY A 171 -13.45 11.08 6.13
CA GLY A 171 -12.99 11.18 7.51
C GLY A 171 -14.12 11.58 8.46
N ASN A 172 -13.86 11.48 9.76
CA ASN A 172 -14.88 11.56 10.81
C ASN A 172 -15.61 12.91 10.82
N LEU A 173 -14.91 14.00 10.49
CA LEU A 173 -15.49 15.36 10.42
C LEU A 173 -16.38 15.58 9.18
N TYR A 174 -16.29 14.70 8.17
CA TYR A 174 -16.92 14.90 6.87
C TYR A 174 -17.92 13.80 6.49
N CYS A 175 -17.89 12.68 7.20
CA CYS A 175 -18.80 11.56 7.02
C CYS A 175 -20.14 11.78 7.74
N ASN A 176 -21.17 11.04 7.35
CA ASN A 176 -22.49 11.06 7.97
C ASN A 176 -23.19 9.70 7.80
N SER A 177 -24.27 9.48 8.53
CA SER A 177 -25.00 8.21 8.53
C SER A 177 -25.82 7.94 7.25
N THR A 178 -25.94 8.90 6.33
CA THR A 178 -26.92 8.84 5.23
C THR A 178 -26.28 8.69 3.85
N SER A 179 -25.30 9.52 3.52
CA SER A 179 -24.74 9.65 2.16
C SER A 179 -23.22 9.56 2.10
N ARG A 180 -22.52 9.82 3.21
CA ARG A 180 -21.05 9.86 3.25
C ARG A 180 -20.51 8.82 4.21
N LYS A 181 -20.20 7.63 3.70
CA LYS A 181 -19.67 6.52 4.50
C LYS A 181 -18.37 6.89 5.19
N CYS A 182 -18.24 6.58 6.47
CA CYS A 182 -17.04 6.89 7.25
C CYS A 182 -15.93 5.86 7.00
N VAL A 183 -14.68 6.32 6.95
CA VAL A 183 -13.49 5.44 6.88
C VAL A 183 -13.39 4.56 8.14
N ARG A 184 -13.73 5.10 9.32
CA ARG A 184 -13.68 4.34 10.59
C ARG A 184 -14.64 3.15 10.65
N ASP A 185 -15.72 3.18 9.87
CA ASP A 185 -16.76 2.14 9.89
C ASP A 185 -16.50 1.05 8.83
N MET A 186 -15.36 1.12 8.13
CA MET A 186 -15.03 0.16 7.07
C MET A 186 -14.72 -1.22 7.63
N THR A 187 -15.34 -2.25 7.07
CA THR A 187 -15.00 -3.63 7.36
C THR A 187 -13.98 -4.18 6.36
N LEU A 188 -13.29 -5.27 6.72
CA LEU A 188 -12.45 -6.01 5.76
C LEU A 188 -13.24 -6.45 4.53
N THR A 189 -14.52 -6.79 4.69
CA THR A 189 -15.42 -7.14 3.59
C THR A 189 -15.64 -5.97 2.64
N ASP A 190 -15.78 -4.75 3.17
CA ASP A 190 -15.92 -3.55 2.34
C ASP A 190 -14.64 -3.28 1.55
N ILE A 191 -13.48 -3.37 2.21
CA ILE A 191 -12.18 -3.20 1.56
C ILE A 191 -11.98 -4.24 0.45
N ARG A 192 -12.23 -5.52 0.74
CA ARG A 192 -12.16 -6.58 -0.27
C ARG A 192 -13.15 -6.38 -1.41
N LYS A 193 -14.39 -5.97 -1.11
CA LYS A 193 -15.37 -5.65 -2.15
C LYS A 193 -14.86 -4.54 -3.04
N MET A 194 -14.15 -3.53 -2.51
CA MET A 194 -13.51 -2.46 -3.28
C MET A 194 -12.42 -2.97 -4.23
N ILE A 195 -11.70 -4.03 -3.88
CA ILE A 195 -10.54 -4.52 -4.65
C ILE A 195 -10.91 -5.68 -5.61
N ASN A 196 -11.80 -6.59 -5.19
CA ASN A 196 -12.04 -7.91 -5.82
C ASN A 196 -13.07 -7.96 -6.97
N ARG A 197 -13.20 -6.90 -7.79
CA ARG A 197 -14.04 -7.00 -9.01
C ARG A 197 -13.23 -6.83 -10.30
N VAL A 198 -12.04 -7.42 -10.35
CA VAL A 198 -11.37 -7.77 -11.61
C VAL A 198 -11.07 -9.26 -11.53
N ARG A 199 -11.64 -10.00 -12.48
CA ARG A 199 -11.42 -11.43 -12.68
C ARG A 199 -9.96 -11.56 -13.13
N LEU A 200 -9.11 -12.18 -12.33
CA LEU A 200 -7.85 -12.73 -12.85
C LEU A 200 -8.26 -13.94 -13.68
N SER A 201 -8.32 -13.76 -15.00
CA SER A 201 -8.33 -14.84 -15.99
C SER A 201 -7.00 -14.82 -16.72
#